data_AF-A0A2S0L2B8-F1
#
_entry.id   AF-A0A2S0L2B8-F1
#
_cell.length_a   1.000
_cell.length_b   1.000
_cell.length_c   1.000
_cell.angle_alpha   90.00
_cell.angle_beta   90.00
_cell.angle_gamma   90.00
#
_symmetry.space_group_name_H-M   'P 1'
#
loop_
_entity.id
_entity.type
_entity.pdbx_description
1 polymer ?
#
loop_
_entity_poly.entity_id
_entity_poly.type
_entity_poly.pdbx_seq_one_letter_code
_entity_poly.pdbx_strand_id
1 'polypeptide(L)' 'MGSKYRYVLSILQIVVGILAAMVFIKTIAYGGKVELKLISLMAMILGVANGVRGIREINKH' A
#
# COMPACT_ATOMS: atom_id res chain seq x y z
N MET A 1 -7.30 20.32 2.55
CA MET A 1 -7.67 19.03 3.19
C MET A 1 -7.25 19.04 4.65
N GLY A 2 -8.20 18.93 5.59
CA GLY A 2 -7.90 18.87 7.02
C GLY A 2 -7.08 17.63 7.41
N SER A 3 -6.34 17.70 8.52
CA SER A 3 -5.44 16.63 8.99
C SER A 3 -6.12 15.26 9.06
N LYS A 4 -7.39 15.23 9.50
CA LYS A 4 -8.21 14.02 9.59
C LYS A 4 -8.35 13.27 8.25
N TYR A 5 -8.56 13.99 7.15
CA TYR A 5 -8.71 13.37 5.81
C TYR A 5 -7.38 12.80 5.31
N ARG A 6 -6.26 13.46 5.59
CA ARG A 6 -4.93 12.96 5.22
C ARG A 6 -4.58 11.70 6.02
N TYR A 7 -4.99 11.64 7.28
CA TYR A 7 -4.78 10.47 8.13
C TYR A 7 -5.56 9.25 7.60
N VAL A 8 -6.84 9.44 7.27
CA VAL A 8 -7.68 8.39 6.65
C VAL A 8 -7.09 7.93 5.32
N LEU A 9 -6.65 8.86 4.46
CA LEU A 9 -6.00 8.52 3.19
C LEU A 9 -4.73 7.69 3.39
N SER A 10 -3.92 8.06 4.39
CA SER A 10 -2.68 7.36 4.71
C SER A 10 -2.93 5.95 5.19
N ILE A 11 -3.95 5.74 6.04
CA ILE A 11 -4.40 4.41 6.45
C ILE A 11 -4.87 3.60 5.24
N LEU A 12 -5.67 4.20 4.36
CA LEU A 12 -6.19 3.52 3.16
C LEU A 12 -5.04 3.05 2.26
N GLN A 13 -3.98 3.84 2.10
CA GLN A 13 -2.79 3.44 1.35
C GLN A 13 -2.07 2.24 1.97
N ILE A 14 -1.96 2.19 3.30
CA ILE A 14 -1.39 1.02 4.01
C ILE A 14 -2.25 -0.22 3.76
N VAL A 15 -3.57 -0.10 3.88
CA VAL A 15 -4.51 -1.20 3.63
C VAL A 15 -4.37 -1.73 2.20
N VAL A 16 -4.31 -0.84 1.21
CA VAL A 16 -4.06 -1.22 -0.20
C VAL A 16 -2.72 -1.94 -0.34
N GLY A 17 -1.67 -1.47 0.34
CA GLY A 17 -0.36 -2.11 0.33
C GLY A 17 -0.40 -3.55 0.87
N ILE A 18 -1.13 -3.76 1.97
CA ILE A 18 -1.32 -5.09 2.58
C ILE A 18 -2.13 -6.01 1.66
N LEU A 19 -3.21 -5.51 1.04
CA LEU A 19 -4.00 -6.28 0.07
C LEU A 19 -3.16 -6.67 -1.15
N ALA A 20 -2.33 -5.77 -1.65
CA ALA A 20 -1.41 -6.06 -2.74
C ALA A 20 -0.38 -7.13 -2.35
N ALA A 21 0.11 -7.15 -1.10
CA ALA A 21 0.99 -8.19 -0.59
C ALA A 21 0.32 -9.59 -0.62
N MET A 22 -0.96 -9.67 -0.23
CA MET A 22 -1.71 -10.93 -0.32
C MET A 22 -1.84 -11.42 -1.77
N VAL A 23 -2.13 -10.51 -2.70
CA VAL A 23 -2.19 -10.84 -4.13
C VAL A 23 -0.83 -11.31 -4.64
N PHE A 24 0.26 -10.64 -4.24
CA PHE A 24 1.62 -11.01 -4.61
C PHE A 24 1.97 -12.43 -4.15
N ILE A 25 1.74 -12.74 -2.86
CA ILE A 25 1.95 -14.08 -2.29
C ILE A 25 1.13 -15.12 -3.04
N LYS A 26 -0.16 -14.84 -3.30
CA LYS A 26 -1.03 -15.74 -4.05
C LYS A 26 -0.50 -15.99 -5.47
N THR A 27 -0.03 -14.96 -6.16
CA THR A 27 0.54 -15.11 -7.51
C THR A 27 1.85 -15.87 -7.54
N ILE A 28 2.65 -15.84 -6.47
CA ILE A 28 3.84 -16.70 -6.33
C ILE A 28 3.42 -18.15 -6.08
N ALA A 29 2.51 -18.39 -5.13
CA ALA A 29 2.13 -19.73 -4.70
C ALA A 29 1.34 -20.53 -5.74
N TYR A 30 0.44 -19.88 -6.49
CA TYR A 30 -0.50 -20.56 -7.39
C TYR A 30 -0.21 -20.37 -8.88
N GLY A 31 0.94 -19.77 -9.24
CA GLY A 31 1.29 -19.54 -10.64
C GLY A 31 0.42 -18.47 -11.31
N GLY A 32 0.62 -17.21 -10.93
CA GLY A 32 -0.02 -16.05 -11.57
C GLY A 32 0.82 -15.41 -12.68
N LYS A 33 0.16 -14.59 -13.53
CA LYS A 33 0.82 -13.79 -14.58
C LYS A 33 1.96 -12.94 -14.00
N VAL A 34 3.08 -12.86 -14.71
CA VAL A 34 4.26 -12.06 -14.31
C VAL A 34 3.88 -10.58 -14.14
N GLU A 35 3.02 -10.04 -15.01
CA GLU A 35 2.50 -8.68 -14.89
C GLU A 35 1.80 -8.44 -13.55
N LEU A 36 0.97 -9.38 -13.10
CA LEU A 36 0.23 -9.26 -11.85
C LEU A 36 1.18 -9.33 -10.64
N LYS A 37 2.25 -10.13 -10.72
CA LYS A 37 3.33 -10.14 -9.72
C LYS A 37 4.02 -8.78 -9.61
N LEU A 38 4.37 -8.17 -10.75
CA LEU A 38 5.04 -6.87 -10.77
C LEU A 38 4.14 -5.74 -10.26
N ILE A 39 2.88 -5.68 -10.73
CA ILE A 39 1.93 -4.65 -10.30
C ILE A 39 1.63 -4.78 -8.80
N SER A 40 1.39 -6.00 -8.31
CA SER A 40 1.12 -6.23 -6.88
C SER A 40 2.34 -5.91 -6.00
N LEU A 41 3.55 -6.21 -6.46
CA LEU A 41 4.79 -5.81 -5.78
C LEU A 41 4.93 -4.29 -5.70
N MET A 42 4.73 -3.57 -6.80
CA MET A 42 4.81 -2.11 -6.82
C MET A 42 3.73 -1.47 -5.95
N ALA A 43 2.49 -1.95 -6.05
CA ALA A 43 1.37 -1.46 -5.25
C ALA A 43 1.60 -1.69 -3.74
N MET A 44 2.19 -2.83 -3.37
CA MET A 44 2.58 -3.12 -1.99
C MET A 44 3.58 -2.09 -1.46
N ILE A 45 4.70 -1.90 -2.17
CA ILE A 45 5.78 -0.99 -1.75
C ILE A 45 5.25 0.45 -1.67
N LEU A 46 4.56 0.91 -2.72
CA LEU A 46 4.05 2.28 -2.80
C LEU A 46 2.93 2.53 -1.77
N GLY A 47 2.03 1.57 -1.57
CA GLY A 47 0.93 1.70 -0.60
C GLY A 47 1.46 1.86 0.83
N VAL A 48 2.38 0.99 1.24
CA VAL A 48 2.99 1.05 2.58
C VAL A 48 3.85 2.30 2.73
N ALA A 49 4.74 2.59 1.76
CA ALA A 49 5.66 3.72 1.86
C ALA A 49 4.92 5.06 1.91
N ASN A 50 3.93 5.27 1.04
CA ASN A 50 3.16 6.52 1.02
C ASN A 50 2.28 6.67 2.25
N GLY A 51 1.65 5.58 2.71
CA GLY A 51 0.82 5.63 3.91
C GLY A 51 1.63 5.89 5.18
N VAL A 52 2.80 5.26 5.34
CA VAL A 52 3.72 5.54 6.46
C VAL A 52 4.25 6.98 6.38
N ARG A 53 4.63 7.46 5.19
CA ARG A 53 5.09 8.84 5.01
C ARG A 53 3.99 9.84 5.37
N GLY A 54 2.76 9.60 4.94
CA GLY A 54 1.60 10.44 5.23
C GLY A 54 1.32 10.54 6.73
N ILE A 55 1.35 9.42 7.47
CA ILE A 55 1.21 9.44 8.94
C ILE A 55 2.36 10.22 9.59
N ARG A 56 3.59 10.02 9.14
CA ARG A 56 4.76 10.71 9.70
C ARG A 56 4.71 12.22 9.46
N GLU A 57 4.25 12.67 8.30
CA GLU A 57 4.08 14.10 7.98
C GLU A 57 2.97 14.73 8.82
N ILE A 58 1.88 14.00 9.10
CA ILE A 58 0.80 14.47 9.97
C ILE A 58 1.31 14.60 11.42
N ASN A 59 2.03 13.61 11.94
CA ASN A 59 2.51 13.65 13.33
C ASN A 59 3.61 14.69 13.59
N LYS A 60 4.20 15.29 12.54
CA LYS A 60 5.18 16.38 12.66
C LYS A 60 4.53 17.76 12.82
N HIS A 61 3.21 17.86 12.62
CA HIS A 61 2.44 19.10 12.63
C HIS A 61 1.28 19.02 13.62
#